data_AF-A0A2P5CUZ0-F1
#
_entry.id   AF-A0A2P5CUZ0-F1
#
_cell.length_a   1.000
_cell.length_b   1.000
_cell.length_c   1.000
_cell.angle_alpha   90.00
_cell.angle_beta   90.00
_cell.angle_gamma   90.00
#
_symmetry.space_group_name_H-M   'P 1'
#
loop_
_entity.id
_entity.type
_entity.pdbx_description
1 polymer ?
#
loop_
_entity_poly.entity_id
_entity_poly.type
_entity_poly.pdbx_seq_one_letter_code
_entity_poly.pdbx_strand_id
1 'polypeptide(L)' 'MCDRGKDVSIENLQQGFTHIFVSTFESAEAHPAHVDFANLLVANLDKVIVFEYKHTIYCS' A
#
# COMPACT_ATOMS: atom_id res chain seq x y z
N MET A 1 -11.14 4.88 -2.76
CA MET A 1 -11.09 3.57 -3.46
C MET A 1 -9.90 2.79 -2.94
N CYS A 2 -9.99 1.47 -2.75
CA CYS A 2 -8.87 0.62 -2.33
C CYS A 2 -8.68 -0.51 -3.35
N ASP A 3 -7.56 -0.47 -4.06
CA ASP A 3 -7.16 -1.43 -5.09
C ASP A 3 -6.04 -2.33 -4.56
N ARG A 4 -5.98 -3.59 -5.04
CA ARG A 4 -4.92 -4.54 -4.66
C ARG A 4 -4.37 -5.29 -5.87
N GLY A 5 -3.09 -5.61 -5.84
CA GLY A 5 -2.41 -6.41 -6.86
C GLY A 5 -1.45 -7.42 -6.23
N LYS A 6 -1.26 -8.55 -6.92
CA LYS A 6 -0.17 -9.48 -6.66
C LYS A 6 0.95 -9.20 -7.65
N ASP A 7 2.19 -9.21 -7.17
CA ASP A 7 3.36 -9.09 -8.04
C ASP A 7 3.41 -10.26 -9.04
N VAL A 8 3.61 -9.93 -10.31
CA VAL A 8 3.79 -10.86 -11.42
C VAL A 8 5.05 -10.52 -12.23
N SER A 9 5.91 -9.66 -11.68
CA SER A 9 7.17 -9.28 -12.31
C SER A 9 8.10 -10.48 -12.51
N ILE A 10 8.83 -10.46 -13.62
CA ILE A 10 9.87 -11.47 -13.94
C ILE A 10 11.29 -10.93 -13.71
N GLU A 11 11.41 -9.63 -13.41
CA GLU A 11 12.69 -8.92 -13.32
C GLU A 11 13.50 -9.23 -12.05
N ASN A 12 12.91 -9.93 -11.08
CA ASN A 12 13.54 -10.29 -9.80
C ASN A 12 14.01 -9.07 -8.96
N LEU A 13 13.33 -7.93 -9.07
CA LEU A 13 13.63 -6.69 -8.33
C LEU A 13 12.62 -6.37 -7.22
N GLN A 14 11.65 -7.24 -6.96
CA GLN A 14 10.60 -7.03 -5.95
C GLN A 14 11.09 -7.16 -4.50
N GLN A 15 12.35 -7.53 -4.26
CA GLN A 15 12.98 -7.61 -2.93
C GLN A 15 12.21 -8.47 -1.90
N GLY A 16 11.45 -9.45 -2.39
CA GLY A 16 10.60 -10.33 -1.59
C GLY A 16 9.22 -9.77 -1.24
N PHE A 17 8.85 -8.57 -1.70
CA PHE A 17 7.46 -8.08 -1.64
C PHE A 17 6.61 -8.82 -2.68
N THR A 18 5.37 -9.17 -2.31
CA THR A 18 4.50 -10.02 -3.13
C THR A 18 3.16 -9.41 -3.50
N HIS A 19 2.73 -8.37 -2.78
CA HIS A 19 1.44 -7.72 -2.97
C HIS A 19 1.59 -6.20 -2.81
N ILE A 20 0.74 -5.47 -3.52
CA ILE A 20 0.56 -4.02 -3.36
C ILE A 20 -0.89 -3.74 -2.98
N PHE A 21 -1.08 -2.77 -2.09
CA PHE A 21 -2.37 -2.18 -1.73
C PHE A 21 -2.29 -0.68 -2.00
N VAL A 22 -3.23 -0.14 -2.76
CA VAL A 22 -3.30 1.28 -3.10
C VAL A 22 -4.61 1.83 -2.57
N SER A 23 -4.53 2.87 -1.75
CA SER A 23 -5.71 3.57 -1.25
C SER A 23 -5.61 5.04 -1.61
N THR A 24 -6.67 5.57 -2.20
CA THR A 24 -6.79 6.99 -2.53
C THR A 24 -7.60 7.70 -1.47
N PHE A 25 -7.05 8.79 -0.94
CA PHE A 25 -7.68 9.65 0.06
C PHE A 25 -7.71 11.09 -0.44
N GLU A 26 -8.77 11.81 -0.10
CA GLU A 26 -8.86 13.26 -0.34
C GLU A 26 -8.09 14.07 0.74
N SER A 27 -7.95 13.51 1.95
CA SER A 27 -7.25 14.10 3.09
C SER A 27 -6.63 13.02 3.98
N ALA A 28 -5.64 13.42 4.80
CA ALA A 28 -5.04 12.53 5.79
C ALA A 28 -5.83 12.60 7.11
N GLU A 29 -6.54 11.53 7.45
CA GLU A 29 -7.32 11.42 8.69
C GLU A 29 -7.06 10.08 9.39
N ALA A 30 -6.97 10.11 10.73
CA ALA A 30 -6.76 8.91 11.53
C ALA A 30 -8.09 8.31 11.98
N HIS A 31 -8.30 7.02 11.72
CA HIS A 31 -9.53 6.30 12.11
C HIS A 31 -9.22 5.20 13.14
N PRO A 32 -9.97 5.09 14.26
CA PRO A 32 -9.72 4.05 15.28
C PRO A 32 -9.71 2.62 14.73
N ALA A 33 -10.63 2.30 13.82
CA ALA A 33 -10.68 0.98 13.18
C ALA A 33 -9.42 0.64 12.34
N HIS A 34 -8.66 1.64 11.87
CA HIS A 34 -7.38 1.39 11.19
C HIS A 34 -6.35 0.80 12.17
N VAL A 35 -6.34 1.23 13.43
CA VAL A 35 -5.38 0.73 14.44
C VAL A 35 -5.59 -0.75 14.72
N ASP A 36 -6.84 -1.15 14.94
CA ASP A 36 -7.19 -2.56 15.20
C ASP A 36 -6.85 -3.44 14.00
N PHE A 37 -7.16 -2.98 12.79
CA PHE A 37 -6.84 -3.71 11.57
C PHE A 37 -5.33 -3.76 11.29
N ALA A 38 -4.60 -2.68 11.55
CA ALA A 38 -3.15 -2.63 11.37
C ALA A 38 -2.44 -3.64 12.27
N ASN A 39 -2.90 -3.81 13.52
CA ASN A 39 -2.35 -4.81 14.44
C ASN A 39 -2.53 -6.23 13.91
N LEU A 40 -3.71 -6.55 13.36
CA LEU A 40 -3.96 -7.85 12.73
C LEU A 40 -3.12 -8.04 11.47
N LEU A 41 -3.01 -7.01 10.64
CA LEU A 41 -2.28 -7.07 9.37
C LEU A 41 -0.77 -7.25 9.60
N VAL A 42 -0.15 -6.42 10.43
CA VAL A 42 1.30 -6.43 10.67
C VAL A 42 1.75 -7.76 11.29
N ALA A 43 0.91 -8.40 12.12
CA ALA A 43 1.20 -9.73 12.66
C ALA A 43 1.26 -10.85 11.59
N ASN A 44 0.73 -10.62 10.39
CA ASN A 44 0.68 -11.56 9.27
C ASN A 44 1.61 -11.17 8.11
N LEU A 45 2.46 -10.15 8.27
CA LEU A 45 3.39 -9.68 7.25
C LEU A 45 4.84 -9.91 7.68
N ASP A 46 5.64 -10.51 6.81
CA ASP A 46 7.10 -10.58 7.00
C ASP A 46 7.76 -9.20 6.83
N LYS A 47 7.23 -8.39 5.91
CA LYS A 47 7.77 -7.09 5.51
C LYS A 47 6.65 -6.15 5.06
N VAL A 48 6.79 -4.86 5.35
CA VAL A 48 5.89 -3.81 4.85
C VAL A 48 6.68 -2.55 4.54
N ILE A 49 6.33 -1.88 3.45
CA ILE A 49 6.78 -0.53 3.12
C ILE A 49 5.55 0.30 2.73
N VAL A 50 5.47 1.52 3.22
CA VAL A 50 4.33 2.42 3.01
C VAL A 50 4.83 3.68 2.35
N PHE A 51 4.15 4.08 1.27
CA PHE A 51 4.41 5.32 0.55
C PHE A 51 3.16 6.20 0.56
N GLU A 52 3.33 7.46 0.89
CA GLU A 52 2.35 8.50 0.65
C GLU A 52 2.85 9.37 -0.51
N TYR A 53 2.01 9.55 -1.53
CA TYR A 53 2.37 10.36 -2.70
C TYR A 53 1.16 11.14 -3.22
N LYS A 54 1.42 12.30 -3.82
CA LYS A 54 0.41 13.08 -4.55
C LYS A 54 0.57 12.83 -6.04
N HIS A 55 -0.54 12.57 -6.73
CA HIS A 55 -0.51 12.40 -8.17
C HIS A 55 -0.15 13.74 -8.83
N THR A 56 0.98 13.78 -9.54
CA THR A 56 1.38 14.93 -10.35
C THR A 56 0.98 14.63 -11.79
N ILE A 57 -0.01 15.36 -12.30
CA ILE A 57 -0.45 15.26 -13.70
C ILE A 57 0.42 16.21 -14.51
N TYR A 58 1.17 15.67 -15.47
CA TYR A 58 1.85 16.47 -16.48
C TYR A 58 0.93 16.59 -17.69
N CYS A 59 0.51 17.80 -18.03
CA CYS A 59 -0.11 18.07 -19.33
C CYS A 59 1.01 18.17 -20.38
N SER A 60 1.01 17.27 -21.35
CA SER A 60 1.83 17.34 -22.57
C SER A 60 1.14 18.16 -23.65
#